data_AF-A0A416DQN8-F1
#
_entry.id   AF-A0A416DQN8-F1
#
_cell.length_a   1.000
_cell.length_b   1.000
_cell.length_c   1.000
_cell.angle_alpha   90.00
_cell.angle_beta   90.00
_cell.angle_gamma   90.00
#
_symmetry.space_group_name_H-M   'P 1'
#
loop_
_entity.id
_entity.type
_entity.pdbx_description
1 polymer ?
#
loop_
_entity_poly.entity_id
_entity_poly.type
_entity_poly.pdbx_seq_one_letter_code
_entity_poly.pdbx_strand_id
1 'polypeptide(L)'
;MKEEFTIGQIVFYTRILPKVGIYDLLEIKLRTVEDTYIVGCDEKDHTAYLISEIEAEASIFISRKDALNKIKEEKKKGKENI
;
A
#
# COMPACT_ATOMS: atom_id res chain seq x y z
N MET A 1 9.40 -9.47 -6.07
CA MET A 1 8.78 -8.27 -6.71
C MET A 1 8.56 -8.36 -8.23
N LYS A 2 9.60 -8.37 -9.09
CA LYS A 2 9.42 -8.38 -10.56
C LYS A 2 8.60 -9.55 -11.10
N GLU A 3 8.59 -10.68 -10.40
CA GLU A 3 7.82 -11.87 -10.76
C GLU A 3 6.34 -11.81 -10.31
N GLU A 4 6.02 -10.90 -9.39
CA GLU A 4 4.70 -10.79 -8.76
C GLU A 4 3.88 -9.61 -9.28
N PHE A 5 4.56 -8.54 -9.71
CA PHE A 5 3.95 -7.29 -10.14
C PHE A 5 4.38 -6.90 -11.55
N THR A 6 3.48 -6.24 -12.27
CA THR A 6 3.72 -5.75 -13.63
C THR A 6 3.47 -4.25 -13.75
N ILE A 7 4.24 -3.58 -14.60
CA ILE A 7 4.01 -2.17 -14.92
C ILE A 7 2.61 -2.02 -15.54
N GLY A 8 1.85 -1.04 -15.07
CA GLY A 8 0.48 -0.77 -15.47
C GLY A 8 -0.58 -1.47 -14.62
N GLN A 9 -0.19 -2.42 -13.76
CA GLN A 9 -1.09 -3.11 -12.84
C GLN A 9 -1.66 -2.13 -11.80
N ILE A 10 -2.96 -2.26 -11.54
CA ILE A 10 -3.64 -1.53 -10.46
C ILE A 10 -3.56 -2.38 -9.19
N VAL A 11 -3.11 -1.76 -8.11
CA VAL A 11 -3.01 -2.38 -6.78
C VAL A 11 -3.59 -1.45 -5.71
N PHE A 12 -3.92 -2.02 -4.55
CA PHE A 12 -4.38 -1.29 -3.37
C PHE A 12 -3.24 -1.16 -2.38
N TYR A 13 -2.74 0.05 -2.19
CA TYR A 13 -1.70 0.36 -1.22
C TYR A 13 -2.31 0.93 0.06
N THR A 14 -1.88 0.41 1.21
CA THR A 14 -2.27 0.94 2.52
C THR A 14 -1.13 1.69 3.17
N ARG A 15 -1.33 2.98 3.45
CA ARG A 15 -0.37 3.78 4.23
C ARG A 15 -0.85 3.86 5.67
N ILE A 16 -0.17 3.17 6.58
CA ILE A 16 -0.56 3.06 7.98
C ILE A 16 0.53 3.66 8.87
N LEU A 17 0.23 4.81 9.48
CA LEU A 17 1.10 5.47 10.46
C LEU A 17 0.26 5.75 11.73
N PRO A 18 0.13 4.76 12.64
CA PRO A 18 -0.80 4.82 13.77
C PRO A 18 -0.55 6.00 14.71
N LYS A 19 0.73 6.33 14.94
CA LYS A 19 1.14 7.44 15.84
C LYS A 19 0.59 8.81 15.42
N VAL A 20 0.28 8.97 14.14
CA VAL A 20 -0.27 10.23 13.57
C VAL A 20 -1.68 10.03 13.00
N GLY A 21 -2.32 8.91 13.30
CA GLY A 21 -3.71 8.64 12.90
C GLY A 21 -3.93 8.38 11.41
N ILE A 22 -2.88 8.10 10.63
CA ILE A 22 -2.97 7.86 9.19
C ILE A 22 -3.26 6.38 8.92
N TYR A 23 -4.30 6.13 8.12
CA TYR A 23 -4.77 4.80 7.74
C TYR A 23 -5.39 4.87 6.34
N ASP A 24 -4.57 5.26 5.36
CA ASP A 24 -5.03 5.51 4.01
C ASP A 24 -5.16 4.19 3.24
N LEU A 25 -6.14 4.14 2.34
CA LEU A 25 -6.25 3.12 1.30
C LEU A 25 -6.25 3.84 -0.05
N LEU A 26 -5.23 3.56 -0.84
CA LEU A 26 -4.98 4.18 -2.13
C LEU A 26 -5.07 3.12 -3.22
N GLU A 27 -5.73 3.46 -4.32
CA GLU A 27 -5.71 2.67 -5.54
C GLU A 27 -4.64 3.29 -6.44
N ILE A 28 -3.54 2.59 -6.66
CA ILE A 28 -2.38 3.12 -7.39
C ILE A 28 -2.06 2.23 -8.58
N LYS A 29 -1.66 2.87 -9.68
CA LYS A 29 -1.17 2.19 -10.87
C LYS A 29 0.36 2.08 -10.81
N LEU A 30 0.88 0.87 -10.91
CA LEU A 30 2.32 0.62 -10.91
C LEU A 30 2.96 1.18 -12.17
N ARG A 31 4.03 1.97 -12.01
CA ARG A 31 4.80 2.55 -13.12
C ARG A 31 6.24 2.06 -13.18
N THR A 32 6.76 1.55 -12.06
CA THR A 32 8.10 0.99 -11.94
C THR A 32 8.00 -0.26 -11.08
N VAL A 33 8.61 -1.36 -11.53
CA VAL A 33 8.73 -2.59 -10.77
C VAL A 33 10.18 -3.04 -10.86
N GLU A 34 10.92 -2.88 -9.77
CA GLU A 34 12.29 -3.35 -9.63
C GLU A 34 12.36 -4.50 -8.64
N ASP A 35 13.56 -5.08 -8.48
CA ASP A 35 13.75 -6.22 -7.58
C ASP A 35 13.58 -5.82 -6.11
N THR A 36 13.98 -4.60 -5.74
CA THR A 36 14.00 -4.12 -4.36
C THR A 36 12.98 -3.04 -4.05
N TYR A 37 12.28 -2.53 -5.07
CA TYR A 37 11.27 -1.49 -4.89
C TYR A 37 10.27 -1.47 -6.04
N ILE A 38 9.11 -0.90 -5.76
CA ILE A 38 8.15 -0.52 -6.80
C ILE A 38 7.71 0.93 -6.62
N VAL A 39 7.19 1.50 -7.70
CA VAL A 39 6.57 2.82 -7.66
C VAL A 39 5.17 2.73 -8.23
N GLY A 40 4.18 3.11 -7.42
CA GLY A 40 2.81 3.32 -7.89
C GLY A 40 2.44 4.79 -7.91
N CYS A 41 1.48 5.15 -8.74
CA CYS A 41 0.98 6.50 -8.89
C CYS A 41 -0.53 6.52 -8.67
N ASP A 42 -1.02 7.44 -7.83
CA ASP A 42 -2.46 7.69 -7.73
C ASP A 42 -2.95 8.37 -9.01
N GLU A 43 -4.06 7.90 -9.58
CA GLU A 43 -4.55 8.43 -10.85
C GLU A 43 -5.20 9.81 -10.73
N LYS A 44 -5.64 10.22 -9.53
CA LYS A 44 -6.37 11.48 -9.32
C LYS A 44 -5.42 12.65 -9.13
N ASP A 45 -4.39 12.49 -8.31
CA ASP A 45 -3.47 13.58 -7.97
C ASP A 45 -2.04 13.38 -8.50
N HIS A 46 -1.78 12.25 -9.16
CA HIS A 46 -0.47 11.89 -9.71
C HIS A 46 0.65 11.81 -8.68
N THR A 47 0.31 11.65 -7.40
CA THR A 47 1.30 11.42 -6.34
C THR A 47 1.97 10.06 -6.56
N ALA A 48 3.30 10.08 -6.63
CA ALA A 48 4.10 8.88 -6.72
C ALA A 48 4.48 8.35 -5.33
N TYR A 49 4.29 7.05 -5.13
CA TYR A 49 4.63 6.34 -3.91
C TYR A 49 5.75 5.34 -4.21
N LEU A 50 6.94 5.61 -3.67
CA LEU A 50 8.06 4.67 -3.66
C LEU A 50 7.87 3.71 -2.50
N ILE A 51 7.76 2.41 -2.81
CA ILE A 51 7.49 1.36 -1.83
C ILE A 51 8.62 0.34 -1.92
N SER A 52 9.33 0.15 -0.82
CA SER A 52 10.41 -0.84 -0.74
C SER A 52 9.86 -2.28 -0.73
N GLU A 53 10.71 -3.26 -1.03
CA GLU A 53 10.38 -4.68 -0.92
C GLU A 53 9.76 -5.06 0.42
N ILE A 54 10.41 -4.65 1.51
CA ILE A 54 9.98 -4.92 2.88
C ILE A 54 8.60 -4.31 3.17
N GLU A 55 8.35 -3.11 2.64
CA GLU A 55 7.06 -2.43 2.86
C GLU A 55 5.95 -3.07 2.02
N ALA A 56 6.24 -3.45 0.79
CA ALA A 56 5.24 -3.93 -0.17
C ALA A 56 4.54 -5.21 0.31
N GLU A 57 5.28 -6.16 0.89
CA GLU A 57 4.73 -7.42 1.42
C GLU A 57 3.60 -7.19 2.44
N ALA A 58 3.67 -6.08 3.20
CA ALA A 58 2.72 -5.76 4.25
C ALA A 58 1.66 -4.72 3.87
N SER A 59 1.86 -4.01 2.75
CA SER A 59 1.10 -2.80 2.41
C SER A 59 0.42 -2.82 1.05
N ILE A 60 0.76 -3.77 0.16
CA ILE A 60 0.20 -3.87 -1.18
C ILE A 60 -0.72 -5.07 -1.30
N PHE A 61 -1.90 -4.83 -1.85
CA PHE A 61 -2.95 -5.84 -1.97
C PHE A 61 -3.54 -5.81 -3.39
N ILE A 62 -3.86 -6.98 -3.93
CA ILE A 62 -4.62 -7.09 -5.19
C ILE A 62 -6.11 -6.82 -4.96
N SER A 63 -6.60 -7.11 -3.75
CA SER A 63 -8.00 -6.98 -3.36
C SER A 63 -8.19 -5.80 -2.41
N ARG A 64 -9.12 -4.90 -2.77
CA ARG A 64 -9.53 -3.79 -1.91
C ARG A 64 -10.06 -4.26 -0.56
N LYS A 65 -10.71 -5.43 -0.54
CA LYS A 65 -11.26 -6.02 0.69
C LYS A 65 -10.13 -6.36 1.67
N ASP A 66 -9.02 -6.89 1.17
CA ASP A 66 -7.91 -7.33 2.01
C ASP A 66 -7.14 -6.13 2.56
N ALA A 67 -6.92 -5.10 1.73
CA ALA A 67 -6.41 -3.80 2.17
C ALA A 67 -7.28 -3.17 3.28
N LEU A 68 -8.61 -3.19 3.11
CA LEU A 68 -9.53 -2.69 4.13
C LEU A 68 -9.48 -3.50 5.43
N ASN A 69 -9.34 -4.82 5.34
CA ASN A 69 -9.21 -5.69 6.51
C ASN A 69 -7.93 -5.36 7.28
N LYS A 70 -6.79 -5.22 6.58
CA LYS A 70 -5.52 -4.80 7.18
C LYS A 70 -5.66 -3.48 7.95
N ILE A 71 -6.27 -2.47 7.34
CA ILE A 71 -6.51 -1.18 8.01
C ILE A 71 -7.38 -1.34 9.27
N LYS A 72 -8.44 -2.15 9.21
CA LYS A 72 -9.33 -2.40 10.37
C LYS A 72 -8.58 -3.09 11.50
N GLU A 73 -7.73 -4.06 11.20
CA GLU A 73 -6.89 -4.75 12.18
C GLU A 73 -5.91 -3.80 12.86
N GLU A 74 -5.18 -2.99 12.08
CA GLU A 74 -4.23 -2.02 12.65
C GLU A 74 -4.93 -0.91 13.45
N LYS A 75 -6.15 -0.50 13.06
CA LYS A 75 -6.97 0.43 13.86
C LYS A 75 -7.41 -0.16 15.20
N LYS A 76 -7.65 -1.48 15.28
CA LYS A 76 -7.98 -2.14 16.56
C LYS A 76 -6.76 -2.18 17.47
N LYS A 77 -5.61 -2.62 16.97
CA LYS A 77 -4.34 -2.64 17.72
C LYS A 77 -3.96 -1.25 18.22
N GLY A 78 -4.13 -0.21 17.40
CA GLY A 78 -3.84 1.17 17.80
C GLY A 78 -4.70 1.69 18.95
N LYS A 79 -5.94 1.21 19.10
CA LYS A 79 -6.86 1.60 20.18
C LYS A 79 -6.61 0.87 21.50
N GLU A 80 -6.02 -0.32 21.44
CA GLU A 80 -5.67 -1.10 22.64
C GLU A 80 -4.40 -0.59 23.34
N ASN A 81 -3.61 0.25 22.65
CA ASN A 81 -2.34 0.81 23.14
C ASN A 81 -2.45 2.28 23.60
N ILE A 82 -3.67 2.79 23.80
CA ILE A 82 -3.99 4.12 24.34
C ILE A 82 -4.83 3.91 25.60
#